data_AF-A0A838UW89-F1
#
_entry.id   AF-A0A838UW89-F1
#
_cell.length_a   1.000
_cell.length_b   1.000
_cell.length_c   1.000
_cell.angle_alpha   90.00
_cell.angle_beta   90.00
_cell.angle_gamma   90.00
#
_symmetry.space_group_name_H-M   'P 1'
#
loop_
_entity.id
_entity.type
_entity.pdbx_description
1 polymer ?
#
loop_
_entity_poly.entity_id
_entity_poly.type
_entity_poly.pdbx_seq_one_letter_code
_entity_poly.pdbx_strand_id
1 'polypeptide(L)'
;MLLAKFRALHPYAIGVLIGIFLVASALSVAVVAHARPMSQRVVAPPTATATVSLVPTATTAQLVAKHPVGADFAAFYQHSNGSVWLGNAISPELPQQQSIVQFFEGGMLRVGPETNNAVVPVALTQQLLQQVAALPLVDGSAALTYAALVPKSQAAALSPAPWWWDATKDPVDVGIFLAQTMRQGVVYGYYIPAMFVPLLQKLGNWQSLLGSVLTPALDGTFTRDGANHHYTLVGFANAVLWVDRDTPGTPIVHTQRVGNDFVTVNGFSQVAPANGRAAWTLGAPMAINGSPNGGGEVAHFLTPFSVQLAGDGKWVGHDLWLHIRWVNFAKTRDGWVNADQLALTQPANLGMQLAALDALSPQAQAAANAHGTNVTMSIYDPATGHYYVYNPNEELEMASMFKVPILVTLLHNAEHEGRELNGDERQDTTSMIEVSDNDAEGRMYD
;
A
#
# COMPACT_ATOMS: atom_id res chain seq x y z
N MET A 1 12.45 24.53 -38.68
CA MET A 1 13.51 24.28 -39.69
C MET A 1 14.83 23.78 -39.05
N LEU A 2 14.76 23.05 -37.91
CA LEU A 2 15.91 22.62 -37.10
C LEU A 2 15.95 21.11 -36.80
N LEU A 3 14.96 20.32 -37.25
CA LEU A 3 14.99 18.85 -37.15
C LEU A 3 15.65 18.15 -38.35
N ALA A 4 16.12 18.89 -39.36
CA ALA A 4 16.67 18.33 -40.59
C ALA A 4 18.21 18.25 -40.65
N LYS A 5 18.94 18.72 -39.62
CA LYS A 5 20.41 18.79 -39.62
C LYS A 5 21.13 17.81 -38.67
N PHE A 6 20.42 16.96 -37.95
CA PHE A 6 21.04 15.94 -37.06
C PHE A 6 21.48 14.65 -37.78
N ARG A 7 21.61 14.65 -39.11
CA ARG A 7 22.05 13.48 -39.90
C ARG A 7 23.55 13.42 -40.21
N ALA A 8 24.38 14.32 -39.68
CA ALA A 8 25.80 14.42 -40.04
C ALA A 8 26.78 14.31 -38.87
N LEU A 9 26.37 13.79 -37.71
CA LEU A 9 27.29 13.34 -36.66
C LEU A 9 27.49 11.83 -36.77
N HIS A 10 28.74 11.43 -36.99
CA HIS A 10 29.14 10.06 -37.23
C HIS A 10 28.81 9.20 -36.00
N PRO A 11 28.12 8.05 -36.13
CA PRO A 11 27.66 7.20 -35.01
C PRO A 11 28.78 6.59 -34.15
N TYR A 12 30.06 6.85 -34.46
CA TYR A 12 31.20 6.35 -33.69
C TYR A 12 31.57 7.21 -32.47
N ALA A 13 31.30 8.53 -32.48
CA ALA A 13 31.71 9.40 -31.37
C ALA A 13 30.83 9.26 -30.11
N ILE A 14 29.52 9.05 -30.29
CA ILE A 14 28.59 8.79 -29.18
C ILE A 14 28.75 7.34 -28.66
N GLY A 15 29.11 6.40 -29.54
CA GLY A 15 29.39 5.01 -29.17
C GLY A 15 30.65 4.84 -28.33
N VAL A 16 31.66 5.69 -28.49
CA VAL A 16 32.93 5.62 -27.73
C VAL A 16 32.79 6.17 -26.32
N LEU A 17 32.01 7.24 -26.10
CA LEU A 17 31.76 7.76 -24.73
C LEU A 17 30.87 6.83 -23.89
N ILE A 18 29.91 6.15 -24.53
CA ILE A 18 29.11 5.09 -23.86
C ILE A 18 29.94 3.80 -23.70
N GLY A 19 30.82 3.51 -24.66
CA GLY A 19 31.71 2.33 -24.63
C GLY A 19 32.81 2.42 -23.57
N ILE A 20 33.41 3.60 -23.35
CA ILE A 20 34.46 3.79 -22.33
C ILE A 20 33.88 3.68 -20.91
N PHE A 21 32.61 4.05 -20.70
CA PHE A 21 31.93 3.81 -19.42
C PHE A 21 31.54 2.33 -19.20
N LEU A 22 31.42 1.53 -20.27
CA LEU A 22 31.10 0.09 -20.19
C LEU A 22 32.33 -0.83 -20.16
N VAL A 23 33.50 -0.38 -20.64
CA VAL A 23 34.72 -1.20 -20.69
C VAL A 23 35.46 -1.25 -19.34
N ALA A 24 35.20 -0.32 -18.41
CA ALA A 24 35.74 -0.38 -17.05
C ALA A 24 35.08 -1.44 -16.13
N SER A 25 34.01 -2.13 -16.57
CA SER A 25 33.29 -3.14 -15.78
C SER A 25 33.51 -4.60 -16.24
N ALA A 26 34.44 -4.86 -17.16
CA ALA A 26 34.73 -6.20 -17.65
C ALA A 26 36.22 -6.57 -17.51
N LEU A 27 36.64 -6.91 -16.29
CA LEU A 27 37.83 -7.75 -16.06
C LEU A 27 37.47 -9.02 -15.27
N SER A 28 37.09 -10.05 -16.04
CA SER A 28 37.44 -11.47 -15.93
C SER A 28 37.49 -12.18 -14.56
N VAL A 29 36.51 -13.05 -14.31
CA VAL A 29 36.75 -14.42 -13.77
C VAL A 29 36.04 -15.41 -14.68
N ALA A 30 36.80 -16.15 -15.49
CA ALA A 30 36.30 -17.24 -16.31
C ALA A 30 36.57 -18.59 -15.61
N VAL A 31 35.51 -19.32 -15.24
CA VAL A 31 35.57 -20.75 -14.96
C VAL A 31 34.83 -21.46 -16.08
N VAL A 32 35.58 -22.19 -16.91
CA VAL A 32 35.05 -23.02 -18.00
C VAL A 32 34.65 -24.38 -17.41
N ALA A 33 33.36 -24.71 -17.47
CA ALA A 33 32.86 -26.07 -17.29
C ALA A 33 31.98 -26.45 -18.49
N HIS A 34 32.39 -27.52 -19.19
CA HIS A 34 31.68 -28.09 -20.34
C HIS A 34 30.38 -28.79 -19.92
N ALA A 35 29.26 -28.48 -20.60
CA ALA A 35 28.03 -29.25 -20.50
C ALA A 35 27.67 -29.89 -21.85
N ARG A 36 27.45 -31.21 -21.84
CA ARG A 36 26.92 -32.01 -22.95
C ARG A 36 25.39 -31.86 -23.03
N PRO A 37 24.77 -32.00 -24.21
CA PRO A 37 23.32 -31.94 -24.32
C PRO A 37 22.66 -33.25 -23.85
N MET A 38 21.76 -33.15 -22.85
CA MET A 38 20.80 -34.20 -22.53
C MET A 38 19.45 -33.85 -23.18
N SER A 39 18.99 -34.71 -24.09
CA SER A 39 17.62 -34.72 -24.56
C SER A 39 16.70 -35.19 -23.43
N GLN A 40 15.81 -34.32 -22.96
CA GLN A 40 14.77 -34.72 -22.01
C GLN A 40 13.39 -34.65 -22.66
N ARG A 41 12.71 -35.79 -22.56
CA ARG A 41 11.41 -36.14 -23.08
C ARG A 41 10.33 -35.41 -22.29
N VAL A 42 9.50 -34.62 -22.97
CA VAL A 42 8.34 -33.95 -22.37
C VAL A 42 7.27 -35.01 -22.08
N VAL A 43 6.96 -35.21 -20.80
CA VAL A 43 5.78 -35.97 -20.34
C VAL A 43 4.83 -34.96 -19.70
N ALA A 44 3.57 -34.98 -20.13
CA ALA A 44 2.53 -34.09 -19.64
C ALA A 44 2.27 -34.30 -18.12
N PRO A 45 1.99 -33.24 -17.35
CA PRO A 45 1.74 -33.36 -15.92
C PRO A 45 0.34 -33.92 -15.63
N PRO A 46 0.16 -34.67 -14.53
CA PRO A 46 -1.15 -35.11 -14.10
C PRO A 46 -1.98 -33.94 -13.57
N THR A 47 -3.25 -33.92 -13.95
CA THR A 47 -4.26 -32.98 -13.46
C THR A 47 -4.52 -33.23 -11.98
N ALA A 48 -3.92 -32.41 -11.11
CA ALA A 48 -4.21 -32.43 -9.68
C ALA A 48 -5.49 -31.62 -9.41
N THR A 49 -6.54 -32.29 -8.96
CA THR A 49 -7.75 -31.64 -8.44
C THR A 49 -7.43 -31.14 -7.02
N ALA A 50 -7.21 -29.84 -6.86
CA ALA A 50 -6.97 -29.24 -5.56
C ALA A 50 -8.29 -29.18 -4.76
N THR A 51 -8.41 -30.03 -3.73
CA THR A 51 -9.43 -29.88 -2.69
C THR A 51 -8.91 -28.89 -1.66
N VAL A 52 -9.44 -27.66 -1.68
CA VAL A 52 -9.13 -26.63 -0.67
C VAL A 52 -9.83 -27.03 0.63
N SER A 53 -9.06 -27.49 1.61
CA SER A 53 -9.54 -27.76 2.96
C SER A 53 -9.45 -26.49 3.79
N LEU A 54 -10.59 -25.87 4.10
CA LEU A 54 -10.69 -24.72 5.00
C LEU A 54 -10.71 -25.24 6.44
N VAL A 55 -9.53 -25.50 7.02
CA VAL A 55 -9.40 -25.68 8.47
C VAL A 55 -9.12 -24.30 9.08
N PRO A 56 -10.02 -23.73 9.90
CA PRO A 56 -9.75 -22.47 10.57
C PRO A 56 -8.82 -22.75 11.77
N THR A 57 -7.53 -22.51 11.60
CA THR A 57 -6.49 -22.87 12.59
C THR A 57 -6.12 -21.74 13.56
N ALA A 58 -6.66 -20.53 13.41
CA ALA A 58 -6.36 -19.42 14.31
C ALA A 58 -7.46 -19.23 15.36
N THR A 59 -7.11 -19.29 16.64
CA THR A 59 -8.03 -18.88 17.70
C THR A 59 -8.21 -17.36 17.66
N THR A 60 -9.44 -16.92 17.83
CA THR A 60 -9.90 -15.53 17.65
C THR A 60 -9.23 -14.50 18.56
N ALA A 61 -8.65 -14.93 19.68
CA ALA A 61 -7.87 -14.07 20.56
C ALA A 61 -6.50 -13.65 19.97
N GLN A 62 -6.09 -14.24 18.83
CA GLN A 62 -4.79 -14.02 18.18
C GLN A 62 -4.90 -13.24 16.86
N LEU A 63 -5.93 -12.43 16.63
CA LEU A 63 -6.15 -11.80 15.31
C LEU A 63 -6.14 -10.26 15.30
N VAL A 64 -5.83 -9.60 16.43
CA VAL A 64 -5.97 -8.14 16.53
C VAL A 64 -4.67 -7.49 16.99
N ALA A 65 -3.62 -7.59 16.19
CA ALA A 65 -2.52 -6.64 16.28
C ALA A 65 -2.99 -5.27 15.76
N LYS A 66 -2.49 -4.18 16.35
CA LYS A 66 -2.76 -2.84 15.83
C LYS A 66 -1.81 -2.58 14.68
N HIS A 67 -2.37 -2.30 13.51
CA HIS A 67 -1.62 -1.94 12.31
C HIS A 67 -1.74 -0.43 12.06
N PRO A 68 -0.77 0.19 11.36
CA PRO A 68 -0.95 1.54 10.85
C PRO A 68 -2.09 1.58 9.83
N VAL A 69 -2.76 2.74 9.72
CA VAL A 69 -3.66 2.97 8.58
C VAL A 69 -2.80 3.01 7.33
N GLY A 70 -3.13 2.15 6.36
CA GLY A 70 -2.39 2.03 5.12
C GLY A 70 -2.37 3.34 4.34
N ALA A 71 -1.29 3.55 3.57
CA ALA A 71 -1.10 4.78 2.81
C ALA A 71 -2.25 5.02 1.82
N ASP A 72 -2.83 3.95 1.28
CA ASP A 72 -3.93 4.00 0.31
C ASP A 72 -5.26 4.43 0.96
N PHE A 73 -5.37 4.32 2.29
CA PHE A 73 -6.57 4.68 3.06
C PHE A 73 -6.39 5.94 3.91
N ALA A 74 -5.16 6.40 4.14
CA ALA A 74 -4.83 7.43 5.13
C ALA A 74 -5.63 8.74 4.91
N ALA A 75 -5.71 9.24 3.67
CA ALA A 75 -6.43 10.47 3.36
C ALA A 75 -7.93 10.36 3.62
N PHE A 76 -8.56 9.26 3.18
CA PHE A 76 -9.98 9.00 3.44
C PHE A 76 -10.25 8.84 4.93
N TYR A 77 -9.40 8.08 5.63
CA TYR A 77 -9.53 7.83 7.06
C TYR A 77 -9.44 9.13 7.87
N GLN A 78 -8.54 10.05 7.52
CA GLN A 78 -8.47 11.37 8.15
C GLN A 78 -9.70 12.24 7.82
N HIS A 79 -10.07 12.34 6.54
CA HIS A 79 -11.17 13.19 6.10
C HIS A 79 -12.54 12.74 6.64
N SER A 80 -12.75 11.43 6.79
CA SER A 80 -14.02 10.85 7.25
C SER A 80 -14.12 10.69 8.78
N ASN A 81 -13.21 11.28 9.55
CA ASN A 81 -13.10 11.05 11.00
C ASN A 81 -13.03 9.55 11.35
N GLY A 82 -12.24 8.78 10.59
CA GLY A 82 -12.12 7.32 10.68
C GLY A 82 -11.81 6.82 12.10
N SER A 83 -11.01 7.54 12.87
CA SER A 83 -10.73 7.20 14.27
C SER A 83 -11.96 7.14 15.17
N VAL A 84 -13.03 7.86 14.82
CA VAL A 84 -14.29 7.88 15.57
C VAL A 84 -15.15 6.66 15.24
N TRP A 85 -15.27 6.27 13.97
CA TRP A 85 -16.24 5.25 13.55
C TRP A 85 -15.62 3.91 13.13
N LEU A 86 -14.40 3.91 12.57
CA LEU A 86 -13.66 2.68 12.24
C LEU A 86 -12.75 2.21 13.38
N GLY A 87 -12.25 3.12 14.22
CA GLY A 87 -11.24 2.77 15.23
C GLY A 87 -9.90 2.34 14.60
N ASN A 88 -9.09 1.59 15.34
CA ASN A 88 -7.74 1.22 14.86
C ASN A 88 -7.80 0.24 13.67
N ALA A 89 -6.81 0.28 12.78
CA ALA A 89 -6.62 -0.79 11.80
C ALA A 89 -6.17 -2.08 12.50
N ILE A 90 -6.76 -3.20 12.10
CA ILE A 90 -6.54 -4.54 12.66
C ILE A 90 -5.89 -5.49 11.64
N SER A 91 -5.64 -5.00 10.43
CA SER A 91 -4.86 -5.68 9.41
C SER A 91 -3.96 -4.68 8.67
N PRO A 92 -2.88 -5.15 8.03
CA PRO A 92 -2.22 -4.39 6.97
C PRO A 92 -3.16 -4.19 5.78
N GLU A 93 -2.69 -3.45 4.77
CA GLU A 93 -3.32 -3.44 3.45
C GLU A 93 -3.22 -4.83 2.82
N LEU A 94 -4.37 -5.41 2.50
CA LEU A 94 -4.47 -6.73 1.88
C LEU A 94 -4.70 -6.56 0.38
N PRO A 95 -3.70 -6.85 -0.46
CA PRO A 95 -3.89 -6.88 -1.90
C PRO A 95 -4.81 -8.04 -2.27
N GLN A 96 -5.95 -7.74 -2.87
CA GLN A 96 -6.80 -8.69 -3.56
C GLN A 96 -6.53 -8.60 -5.08
N GLN A 97 -7.05 -9.54 -5.87
CA GLN A 97 -6.77 -9.63 -7.31
C GLN A 97 -6.96 -8.31 -8.05
N GLN A 98 -7.94 -7.51 -7.67
CA GLN A 98 -8.29 -6.24 -8.31
C GLN A 98 -8.54 -5.10 -7.32
N SER A 99 -8.38 -5.32 -6.02
CA SER A 99 -8.67 -4.32 -5.00
C SER A 99 -7.63 -4.33 -3.91
N ILE A 100 -7.71 -3.33 -3.04
CA ILE A 100 -6.97 -3.28 -1.78
C ILE A 100 -8.03 -3.22 -0.70
N VAL A 101 -7.89 -4.00 0.35
CA VAL A 101 -8.78 -3.91 1.52
C VAL A 101 -7.95 -3.73 2.78
N GLN A 102 -8.48 -3.00 3.75
CA GLN A 102 -7.91 -2.95 5.10
C GLN A 102 -9.04 -3.08 6.11
N PHE A 103 -8.84 -3.96 7.09
CA PHE A 103 -9.77 -4.16 8.19
C PHE A 103 -9.46 -3.21 9.34
N PHE A 104 -10.51 -2.71 9.97
CA PHE A 104 -10.48 -1.86 11.15
C PHE A 104 -11.37 -2.46 12.23
N GLU A 105 -11.22 -2.01 13.48
CA GLU A 105 -12.05 -2.49 14.60
C GLU A 105 -13.55 -2.43 14.25
N GLY A 106 -13.99 -1.30 13.72
CA GLY A 106 -15.38 -0.97 13.38
C GLY A 106 -15.77 -1.15 11.91
N GLY A 107 -14.95 -1.78 11.06
CA GLY A 107 -15.33 -1.93 9.64
C GLY A 107 -14.22 -2.43 8.71
N MET A 108 -14.44 -2.26 7.42
CA MET A 108 -13.45 -2.52 6.37
C MET A 108 -13.55 -1.43 5.29
N LEU A 109 -12.39 -0.95 4.85
CA LEU A 109 -12.28 -0.08 3.68
C LEU A 109 -11.77 -0.87 2.49
N ARG A 110 -12.20 -0.46 1.29
CA ARG A 110 -11.77 -1.02 0.01
C ARG A 110 -11.45 0.07 -0.99
N VAL A 111 -10.35 -0.08 -1.71
CA VAL A 111 -10.07 0.65 -2.96
C VAL A 111 -10.31 -0.31 -4.13
N GLY A 112 -11.18 0.08 -5.07
CA GLY A 112 -11.52 -0.73 -6.24
C GLY A 112 -10.50 -0.60 -7.40
N PRO A 113 -10.63 -1.40 -8.47
CA PRO A 113 -9.74 -1.37 -9.64
C PRO A 113 -9.97 -0.20 -10.60
N GLU A 114 -11.08 0.53 -10.46
CA GLU A 114 -11.51 1.52 -11.45
C GLU A 114 -10.76 2.86 -11.29
N THR A 115 -10.63 3.59 -12.40
CA THR A 115 -9.78 4.77 -12.61
C THR A 115 -10.00 5.96 -11.67
N ASN A 116 -10.98 5.90 -10.77
CA ASN A 116 -11.22 6.92 -9.74
C ASN A 116 -10.80 6.50 -8.32
N ASN A 117 -10.27 5.28 -8.11
CA ASN A 117 -9.70 4.79 -6.84
C ASN A 117 -10.45 5.22 -5.57
N ALA A 118 -11.79 5.29 -5.63
CA ALA A 118 -12.56 5.78 -4.50
C ALA A 118 -12.47 4.76 -3.36
N VAL A 119 -12.01 5.22 -2.21
CA VAL A 119 -12.08 4.45 -0.97
C VAL A 119 -13.55 4.32 -0.58
N VAL A 120 -14.03 3.08 -0.47
CA VAL A 120 -15.41 2.79 -0.08
C VAL A 120 -15.44 1.90 1.17
N PRO A 121 -16.32 2.20 2.15
CA PRO A 121 -16.64 1.26 3.22
C PRO A 121 -17.33 0.02 2.66
N VAL A 122 -17.17 -1.12 3.34
CA VAL A 122 -17.80 -2.38 2.95
C VAL A 122 -18.86 -2.81 3.97
N ALA A 123 -19.95 -3.37 3.46
CA ALA A 123 -21.15 -3.76 4.21
C ALA A 123 -20.97 -5.02 5.06
N LEU A 124 -20.04 -4.96 6.03
CA LEU A 124 -19.72 -6.10 6.90
C LEU A 124 -20.91 -6.53 7.75
N THR A 125 -21.72 -5.60 8.26
CA THR A 125 -22.92 -5.94 9.03
C THR A 125 -23.88 -6.75 8.17
N GLN A 126 -24.13 -6.34 6.93
CA GLN A 126 -24.98 -7.09 6.01
C GLN A 126 -24.43 -8.51 5.74
N GLN A 127 -23.12 -8.66 5.59
CA GLN A 127 -22.49 -9.99 5.41
C GLN A 127 -22.63 -10.86 6.65
N LEU A 128 -22.42 -10.30 7.86
CA LEU A 128 -22.62 -11.01 9.13
C LEU A 128 -24.08 -11.44 9.34
N LEU A 129 -25.06 -10.62 8.90
CA LEU A 129 -26.47 -11.00 8.90
C LEU A 129 -26.76 -12.18 7.96
N GLN A 130 -26.19 -12.16 6.75
CA GLN A 130 -26.35 -13.25 5.79
C GLN A 130 -25.77 -14.56 6.30
N GLN A 131 -24.70 -14.49 7.11
CA GLN A 131 -24.09 -15.64 7.77
C GLN A 131 -24.83 -16.08 9.04
N VAL A 132 -25.85 -15.33 9.48
CA VAL A 132 -26.62 -15.60 10.71
C VAL A 132 -25.68 -15.74 11.93
N ALA A 133 -24.67 -14.86 12.01
CA ALA A 133 -23.63 -14.99 13.03
C ALA A 133 -24.19 -14.88 14.45
N ALA A 134 -23.82 -15.83 15.32
CA ALA A 134 -24.22 -15.87 16.73
C ALA A 134 -23.30 -15.02 17.64
N LEU A 135 -22.79 -13.90 17.13
CA LEU A 135 -21.93 -12.99 17.89
C LEU A 135 -22.74 -11.89 18.58
N PRO A 136 -22.45 -11.55 19.83
CA PRO A 136 -23.13 -10.49 20.58
C PRO A 136 -22.81 -9.11 19.99
N LEU A 137 -23.82 -8.23 19.94
CA LEU A 137 -23.74 -6.89 19.36
C LEU A 137 -23.38 -5.78 20.36
N VAL A 138 -23.49 -6.07 21.64
CA VAL A 138 -23.17 -5.14 22.73
C VAL A 138 -22.39 -5.91 23.79
N ASP A 139 -21.16 -5.47 24.04
CA ASP A 139 -20.33 -5.83 25.19
C ASP A 139 -20.43 -7.30 25.67
N GLY A 140 -20.14 -8.26 24.78
CA GLY A 140 -19.90 -9.70 25.04
C GLY A 140 -21.00 -10.54 25.71
N SER A 141 -21.91 -9.91 26.44
CA SER A 141 -22.89 -10.45 27.38
C SER A 141 -24.32 -10.17 26.93
N ALA A 142 -24.51 -9.32 25.91
CA ALA A 142 -25.83 -9.02 25.39
C ALA A 142 -26.46 -10.24 24.70
N ALA A 143 -27.76 -10.42 24.95
CA ALA A 143 -28.56 -11.46 24.30
C ALA A 143 -28.76 -11.23 22.79
N LEU A 144 -28.56 -10.00 22.32
CA LEU A 144 -28.87 -9.61 20.94
C LEU A 144 -27.64 -9.84 20.05
N THR A 145 -27.82 -10.69 19.05
CA THR A 145 -26.77 -11.13 18.11
C THR A 145 -27.09 -10.69 16.69
N TYR A 146 -26.14 -10.82 15.75
CA TYR A 146 -26.43 -10.60 14.32
C TYR A 146 -27.58 -11.49 13.82
N ALA A 147 -27.65 -12.76 14.26
CA ALA A 147 -28.78 -13.63 13.97
C ALA A 147 -30.13 -13.04 14.41
N ALA A 148 -30.19 -12.37 15.56
CA ALA A 148 -31.40 -11.74 16.07
C ALA A 148 -31.82 -10.48 15.27
N LEU A 149 -30.89 -9.85 14.54
CA LEU A 149 -31.18 -8.71 13.67
C LEU A 149 -31.79 -9.12 12.33
N VAL A 150 -31.58 -10.35 11.84
CA VAL A 150 -32.09 -10.83 10.54
C VAL A 150 -33.60 -10.58 10.35
N PRO A 151 -34.50 -10.98 11.26
CA PRO A 151 -35.92 -10.69 11.09
C PRO A 151 -36.24 -9.18 11.18
N LYS A 152 -35.39 -8.40 11.87
CA LYS A 152 -35.55 -6.95 12.03
C LYS A 152 -35.06 -6.16 10.82
N SER A 153 -34.31 -6.79 9.92
CA SER A 153 -33.83 -6.17 8.67
C SER A 153 -34.68 -6.43 7.44
N GLN A 154 -35.73 -7.24 7.59
CA GLN A 154 -36.64 -7.53 6.48
C GLN A 154 -37.60 -6.37 6.23
N ALA A 155 -38.09 -6.27 4.99
CA ALA A 155 -39.08 -5.25 4.59
C ALA A 155 -40.38 -5.30 5.42
N ALA A 156 -40.67 -6.42 6.08
CA ALA A 156 -41.81 -6.56 7.00
C ALA A 156 -41.63 -5.77 8.31
N ALA A 157 -40.39 -5.44 8.70
CA ALA A 157 -40.08 -4.67 9.91
C ALA A 157 -40.15 -3.14 9.69
N LEU A 158 -40.32 -2.67 8.45
CA LEU A 158 -40.53 -1.26 8.16
C LEU A 158 -41.80 -0.76 8.84
N SER A 159 -41.72 0.42 9.45
CA SER A 159 -42.83 1.05 10.18
C SER A 159 -43.25 2.36 9.49
N PRO A 160 -44.51 2.80 9.63
CA PRO A 160 -44.91 4.11 9.15
C PRO A 160 -44.13 5.20 9.90
N ALA A 161 -43.98 6.38 9.29
CA ALA A 161 -43.43 7.54 9.99
C ALA A 161 -44.20 7.76 11.31
N PRO A 162 -43.51 7.96 12.45
CA PRO A 162 -44.20 8.27 13.71
C PRO A 162 -45.11 9.48 13.52
N TRP A 163 -46.32 9.45 14.06
CA TRP A 163 -47.32 10.52 13.86
C TRP A 163 -46.85 11.89 14.39
N TRP A 164 -45.90 11.89 15.32
CA TRP A 164 -45.27 13.08 15.92
C TRP A 164 -43.99 13.52 15.20
N TRP A 165 -43.48 12.71 14.26
CA TRP A 165 -42.28 13.05 13.50
C TRP A 165 -42.61 14.12 12.45
N ASP A 166 -41.76 15.12 12.37
CA ASP A 166 -41.92 16.29 11.49
C ASP A 166 -40.60 16.56 10.79
N ALA A 167 -40.57 16.38 9.46
CA ALA A 167 -39.39 16.58 8.62
C ALA A 167 -38.85 18.03 8.66
N THR A 168 -39.64 18.99 9.16
CA THR A 168 -39.29 20.42 9.22
C THR A 168 -38.59 20.81 10.53
N LYS A 169 -38.63 19.94 11.55
CA LYS A 169 -37.98 20.20 12.85
C LYS A 169 -36.51 19.79 12.82
N ASP A 170 -35.74 20.32 13.78
CA ASP A 170 -34.34 19.94 13.94
C ASP A 170 -34.26 18.42 14.22
N PRO A 171 -33.51 17.65 13.42
CA PRO A 171 -33.32 16.22 13.65
C PRO A 171 -32.78 15.89 15.05
N VAL A 172 -32.06 16.80 15.70
CA VAL A 172 -31.58 16.59 17.08
C VAL A 172 -32.75 16.51 18.07
N ASP A 173 -33.88 17.14 17.78
CA ASP A 173 -35.07 17.13 18.64
C ASP A 173 -36.01 15.96 18.33
N VAL A 174 -36.17 15.62 17.04
CA VAL A 174 -37.20 14.67 16.58
C VAL A 174 -36.66 13.40 15.95
N GLY A 175 -35.33 13.22 15.86
CA GLY A 175 -34.72 12.09 15.16
C GLY A 175 -34.84 12.17 13.63
N ILE A 176 -34.40 11.10 12.96
CA ILE A 176 -34.38 11.02 11.50
C ILE A 176 -35.28 9.88 11.05
N PHE A 177 -36.24 10.15 10.16
CA PHE A 177 -37.01 9.11 9.47
C PHE A 177 -36.51 8.93 8.04
N LEU A 178 -36.14 7.69 7.70
CA LEU A 178 -35.65 7.33 6.37
C LEU A 178 -36.71 6.52 5.64
N ALA A 179 -37.42 7.18 4.72
CA ALA A 179 -38.39 6.54 3.84
C ALA A 179 -37.72 5.46 2.98
N GLN A 180 -38.33 4.27 2.92
CA GLN A 180 -37.86 3.13 2.11
C GLN A 180 -38.89 2.72 1.06
N THR A 181 -40.17 2.79 1.39
CA THR A 181 -41.26 2.36 0.50
C THR A 181 -42.57 3.08 0.81
N MET A 182 -43.54 2.98 -0.10
CA MET A 182 -44.90 3.51 0.07
C MET A 182 -45.91 2.37 -0.03
N ARG A 183 -46.80 2.24 0.96
CA ARG A 183 -47.86 1.23 0.97
C ARG A 183 -49.19 1.92 1.23
N GLN A 184 -50.14 1.80 0.30
CA GLN A 184 -51.49 2.39 0.42
C GLN A 184 -51.48 3.89 0.78
N GLY A 185 -50.56 4.66 0.18
CA GLY A 185 -50.45 6.09 0.47
C GLY A 185 -49.64 6.46 1.72
N VAL A 186 -49.20 5.49 2.52
CA VAL A 186 -48.41 5.71 3.73
C VAL A 186 -46.94 5.40 3.47
N VAL A 187 -46.05 6.28 3.90
CA VAL A 187 -44.60 6.11 3.78
C VAL A 187 -44.09 5.22 4.92
N TYR A 188 -43.40 4.15 4.56
CA TYR A 188 -42.78 3.19 5.48
C TYR A 188 -41.26 3.30 5.41
N GLY A 189 -40.60 3.20 6.57
CA GLY A 189 -39.18 3.45 6.70
C GLY A 189 -38.61 3.00 8.03
N TYR A 190 -37.40 3.47 8.30
CA TYR A 190 -36.74 3.30 9.59
C TYR A 190 -36.64 4.64 10.31
N TYR A 191 -36.95 4.63 11.60
CA TYR A 191 -36.77 5.78 12.49
C TYR A 191 -35.47 5.62 13.28
N ILE A 192 -34.58 6.60 13.15
CA ILE A 192 -33.37 6.75 13.96
C ILE A 192 -33.67 7.73 15.10
N PRO A 193 -33.57 7.30 16.37
CA PRO A 193 -33.82 8.18 17.51
C PRO A 193 -32.87 9.38 17.58
N ALA A 194 -33.39 10.50 18.08
CA ALA A 194 -32.67 11.76 18.32
C ALA A 194 -31.29 11.58 18.98
N MET A 195 -31.15 10.64 19.91
CA MET A 195 -29.87 10.38 20.62
C MET A 195 -28.70 9.97 19.71
N PHE A 196 -28.96 9.46 18.51
CA PHE A 196 -27.91 9.12 17.54
C PHE A 196 -27.51 10.31 16.64
N VAL A 197 -28.37 11.32 16.54
CA VAL A 197 -28.23 12.42 15.57
C VAL A 197 -26.96 13.24 15.78
N PRO A 198 -26.52 13.57 17.01
CA PRO A 198 -25.26 14.30 17.20
C PRO A 198 -24.04 13.58 16.59
N LEU A 199 -23.96 12.25 16.71
CA LEU A 199 -22.89 11.49 16.06
C LEU A 199 -23.04 11.52 14.53
N LEU A 200 -24.24 11.31 14.01
CA LEU A 200 -24.49 11.30 12.57
C LEU A 200 -24.17 12.66 11.92
N GLN A 201 -24.50 13.77 12.60
CA GLN A 201 -24.13 15.12 12.17
C GLN A 201 -22.62 15.35 12.23
N LYS A 202 -21.94 14.87 13.29
CA LYS A 202 -20.47 14.94 13.39
C LYS A 202 -19.77 14.21 12.25
N LEU A 203 -20.34 13.10 11.78
CA LEU A 203 -19.83 12.37 10.61
C LEU A 203 -20.06 13.14 9.30
N GLY A 204 -21.11 13.96 9.20
CA GLY A 204 -21.44 14.78 8.03
C GLY A 204 -21.99 13.98 6.85
N ASN A 205 -21.24 12.98 6.37
CA ASN A 205 -21.57 12.09 5.25
C ASN A 205 -21.93 10.66 5.71
N TRP A 206 -22.60 10.54 6.87
CA TRP A 206 -22.83 9.26 7.54
C TRP A 206 -23.53 8.19 6.65
N GLN A 207 -24.39 8.57 5.70
CA GLN A 207 -25.03 7.62 4.80
C GLN A 207 -24.03 6.92 3.87
N SER A 208 -23.01 7.64 3.41
CA SER A 208 -21.93 7.07 2.60
C SER A 208 -20.98 6.23 3.46
N LEU A 209 -20.79 6.59 4.74
CA LEU A 209 -19.89 5.89 5.66
C LEU A 209 -20.52 4.62 6.25
N LEU A 210 -21.69 4.75 6.86
CA LEU A 210 -22.39 3.68 7.56
C LEU A 210 -23.24 2.82 6.60
N GLY A 211 -23.61 3.37 5.44
CA GLY A 211 -24.49 2.72 4.47
C GLY A 211 -25.97 2.82 4.84
N SER A 212 -26.81 2.02 4.16
CA SER A 212 -28.25 1.99 4.40
C SER A 212 -28.57 1.52 5.82
N VAL A 213 -29.58 2.11 6.46
CA VAL A 213 -30.13 1.57 7.71
C VAL A 213 -30.75 0.20 7.43
N LEU A 214 -30.37 -0.77 8.26
CA LEU A 214 -30.84 -2.14 8.16
C LEU A 214 -31.95 -2.44 9.17
N THR A 215 -32.00 -1.79 10.34
CA THR A 215 -32.98 -2.14 11.38
C THR A 215 -33.65 -0.89 11.95
N PRO A 216 -34.86 -1.00 12.53
CA PRO A 216 -35.34 0.04 13.44
C PRO A 216 -34.43 0.13 14.67
N ALA A 217 -34.65 1.14 15.51
CA ALA A 217 -34.08 1.14 16.86
C ALA A 217 -34.56 -0.08 17.65
N LEU A 218 -33.62 -0.82 18.23
CA LEU A 218 -33.87 -2.00 19.03
C LEU A 218 -33.37 -1.76 20.45
N ASP A 219 -34.23 -2.05 21.43
CA ASP A 219 -33.85 -1.99 22.84
C ASP A 219 -33.44 -3.38 23.33
N GLY A 220 -32.52 -3.40 24.29
CA GLY A 220 -32.10 -4.62 24.96
C GLY A 220 -31.42 -4.35 26.30
N THR A 221 -30.96 -5.42 26.93
CA THR A 221 -30.19 -5.37 28.17
C THR A 221 -28.87 -6.11 28.05
N PHE A 222 -27.88 -5.69 28.82
CA PHE A 222 -26.57 -6.34 28.95
C PHE A 222 -26.06 -6.15 30.39
N THR A 223 -25.06 -6.92 30.79
CA THR A 223 -24.50 -6.82 32.14
C THR A 223 -23.12 -6.17 32.08
N ARG A 224 -22.95 -5.07 32.82
CA ARG A 224 -21.69 -4.34 32.97
C ARG A 224 -21.46 -4.07 34.44
N ASP A 225 -20.26 -4.37 34.93
CA ASP A 225 -19.87 -4.18 36.34
C ASP A 225 -20.85 -4.83 37.36
N GLY A 226 -21.49 -5.93 36.97
CA GLY A 226 -22.48 -6.65 37.78
C GLY A 226 -23.88 -6.01 37.81
N ALA A 227 -24.10 -4.89 37.12
CA ALA A 227 -25.41 -4.26 36.95
C ALA A 227 -26.01 -4.56 35.57
N ASN A 228 -27.34 -4.60 35.50
CA ASN A 228 -28.05 -4.66 34.21
C ASN A 228 -28.21 -3.25 33.65
N HIS A 229 -27.71 -3.07 32.43
CA HIS A 229 -27.81 -1.83 31.67
C HIS A 229 -28.77 -2.02 30.50
N HIS A 230 -29.52 -0.97 30.18
CA HIS A 230 -30.37 -0.88 29.01
C HIS A 230 -29.63 -0.17 27.89
N TYR A 231 -29.74 -0.71 26.67
CA TYR A 231 -29.24 -0.03 25.49
C TYR A 231 -30.32 0.13 24.43
N THR A 232 -30.10 1.09 23.55
CA THR A 232 -30.77 1.21 22.26
C THR A 232 -29.73 1.07 21.16
N LEU A 233 -30.00 0.29 20.12
CA LEU A 233 -29.10 0.13 18.97
C LEU A 233 -29.81 0.34 17.63
N VAL A 234 -29.05 0.70 16.61
CA VAL A 234 -29.49 0.81 15.21
C VAL A 234 -28.42 0.15 14.32
N GLY A 235 -28.84 -0.81 13.50
CA GLY A 235 -27.98 -1.46 12.51
C GLY A 235 -27.97 -0.70 11.18
N PHE A 236 -26.77 -0.50 10.63
CA PHE A 236 -26.50 0.03 9.28
C PHE A 236 -25.75 -1.03 8.46
N ALA A 237 -25.59 -0.82 7.15
CA ALA A 237 -24.93 -1.79 6.27
C ALA A 237 -23.48 -2.08 6.67
N ASN A 238 -22.74 -1.03 7.08
CA ASN A 238 -21.31 -1.07 7.37
C ASN A 238 -20.99 -0.97 8.87
N ALA A 239 -21.98 -0.76 9.74
CA ALA A 239 -21.77 -0.51 11.17
C ALA A 239 -23.03 -0.82 12.00
N VAL A 240 -22.85 -0.99 13.31
CA VAL A 240 -23.95 -0.96 14.29
C VAL A 240 -23.64 0.12 15.31
N LEU A 241 -24.60 1.02 15.55
CA LEU A 241 -24.49 2.06 16.57
C LEU A 241 -25.33 1.67 17.78
N TRP A 242 -24.85 1.94 18.98
CA TRP A 242 -25.63 1.71 20.20
C TRP A 242 -25.30 2.73 21.29
N VAL A 243 -26.23 2.90 22.23
CA VAL A 243 -26.11 3.84 23.36
C VAL A 243 -26.48 3.09 24.63
N ASP A 244 -25.62 3.17 25.65
CA ASP A 244 -25.96 2.78 27.02
C ASP A 244 -26.82 3.88 27.65
N ARG A 245 -28.08 3.56 27.99
CA ARG A 245 -29.05 4.52 28.55
C ARG A 245 -28.89 4.72 30.05
N ASP A 246 -28.18 3.82 30.73
CA ASP A 246 -28.01 3.84 32.17
C ASP A 246 -26.66 4.45 32.60
N THR A 247 -25.78 4.78 31.65
CA THR A 247 -24.54 5.51 31.93
C THR A 247 -24.85 6.97 32.32
N PRO A 248 -24.39 7.45 33.49
CA PRO A 248 -24.60 8.84 33.91
C PRO A 248 -23.95 9.85 32.96
N GLY A 249 -24.66 10.93 32.64
CA GLY A 249 -24.15 12.05 31.83
C GLY A 249 -24.73 12.07 30.41
N THR A 250 -24.02 12.71 29.48
CA THR A 250 -24.42 12.76 28.07
C THR A 250 -24.26 11.36 27.47
N PRO A 251 -25.31 10.76 26.88
CA PRO A 251 -25.22 9.44 26.28
C PRO A 251 -24.14 9.40 25.20
N ILE A 252 -23.21 8.44 25.33
CA ILE A 252 -22.14 8.24 24.35
C ILE A 252 -22.63 7.19 23.36
N VAL A 253 -22.65 7.55 22.08
CA VAL A 253 -22.91 6.59 21.00
C VAL A 253 -21.63 5.80 20.74
N HIS A 254 -21.73 4.49 20.87
CA HIS A 254 -20.68 3.53 20.57
C HIS A 254 -20.89 2.92 19.19
N THR A 255 -19.80 2.65 18.49
CA THR A 255 -19.81 1.83 17.27
C THR A 255 -19.41 0.40 17.63
N GLN A 256 -20.18 -0.58 17.20
CA GLN A 256 -19.84 -1.99 17.36
C GLN A 256 -18.61 -2.34 16.50
N ARG A 257 -17.77 -3.23 17.02
CA ARG A 257 -16.54 -3.67 16.36
C ARG A 257 -16.82 -4.70 15.25
N VAL A 258 -17.62 -4.32 14.26
CA VAL A 258 -18.09 -5.21 13.19
C VAL A 258 -16.95 -5.78 12.35
N GLY A 259 -15.79 -5.10 12.29
CA GLY A 259 -14.60 -5.63 11.62
C GLY A 259 -13.94 -6.75 12.41
N ASN A 260 -13.80 -6.60 13.73
CA ASN A 260 -13.34 -7.69 14.61
C ASN A 260 -14.29 -8.90 14.54
N ASP A 261 -15.60 -8.66 14.57
CA ASP A 261 -16.62 -9.70 14.48
C ASP A 261 -16.54 -10.44 13.13
N PHE A 262 -16.33 -9.70 12.03
CA PHE A 262 -16.17 -10.28 10.70
C PHE A 262 -14.93 -11.18 10.61
N VAL A 263 -13.78 -10.69 11.06
CA VAL A 263 -12.52 -11.46 11.09
C VAL A 263 -12.66 -12.66 12.03
N THR A 264 -13.44 -12.54 13.10
CA THR A 264 -13.72 -13.64 14.03
C THR A 264 -14.46 -14.79 13.36
N VAL A 265 -15.45 -14.48 12.51
CA VAL A 265 -16.23 -15.50 11.80
C VAL A 265 -15.47 -16.07 10.60
N ASN A 266 -14.75 -15.22 9.85
CA ASN A 266 -14.21 -15.58 8.54
C ASN A 266 -12.70 -15.83 8.52
N GLY A 267 -11.98 -15.43 9.57
CA GLY A 267 -10.53 -15.31 9.56
C GLY A 267 -10.04 -14.21 8.61
N PHE A 268 -8.71 -14.06 8.49
CA PHE A 268 -8.14 -13.37 7.34
C PHE A 268 -8.13 -14.28 6.12
N SER A 269 -8.56 -13.75 4.98
CA SER A 269 -8.46 -14.49 3.72
C SER A 269 -7.00 -14.84 3.40
N GLN A 270 -6.78 -15.97 2.74
CA GLN A 270 -5.47 -16.25 2.14
C GLN A 270 -5.14 -15.12 1.16
N VAL A 271 -3.97 -14.50 1.34
CA VAL A 271 -3.55 -13.36 0.53
C VAL A 271 -2.78 -13.89 -0.69
N ALA A 272 -3.38 -13.73 -1.86
CA ALA A 272 -2.80 -14.09 -3.16
C ALA A 272 -2.85 -12.85 -4.06
N PRO A 273 -1.88 -11.92 -3.94
CA PRO A 273 -1.84 -10.73 -4.77
C PRO A 273 -1.72 -11.08 -6.25
N ALA A 274 -2.18 -10.20 -7.13
CA ALA A 274 -1.91 -10.35 -8.55
C ALA A 274 -0.40 -10.32 -8.81
N ASN A 275 0.13 -11.37 -9.44
CA ASN A 275 1.54 -11.43 -9.83
C ASN A 275 1.87 -10.27 -10.79
N GLY A 276 2.99 -9.58 -10.54
CA GLY A 276 3.44 -8.42 -11.31
C GLY A 276 2.76 -7.10 -10.93
N ARG A 277 1.85 -7.10 -9.94
CA ARG A 277 1.24 -5.87 -9.44
C ARG A 277 2.30 -4.94 -8.87
N ALA A 278 2.33 -3.68 -9.31
CA ALA A 278 3.24 -2.68 -8.77
C ALA A 278 2.96 -2.41 -7.27
N ALA A 279 4.03 -2.23 -6.51
CA ALA A 279 4.00 -1.82 -5.12
C ALA A 279 5.23 -0.93 -4.82
N TRP A 280 5.20 -0.20 -3.71
CA TRP A 280 6.25 0.73 -3.33
C TRP A 280 6.57 0.60 -1.86
N THR A 281 7.84 0.71 -1.52
CA THR A 281 8.27 0.65 -0.13
C THR A 281 8.04 2.00 0.55
N LEU A 282 7.62 2.01 1.82
CA LEU A 282 7.15 3.23 2.49
C LEU A 282 8.20 3.92 3.38
N GLY A 283 9.26 3.21 3.78
CA GLY A 283 10.25 3.67 4.74
C GLY A 283 11.68 3.66 4.22
N ALA A 284 12.52 4.47 4.83
CA ALA A 284 13.95 4.63 4.56
C ALA A 284 14.76 4.54 5.87
N PRO A 285 15.85 3.76 5.96
CA PRO A 285 16.20 2.59 5.14
C PRO A 285 15.37 1.34 5.51
N MET A 286 15.11 0.47 4.54
CA MET A 286 14.30 -0.74 4.69
C MET A 286 15.05 -1.97 4.20
N ALA A 287 15.10 -3.02 5.04
CA ALA A 287 15.69 -4.30 4.70
C ALA A 287 14.67 -5.25 4.04
N ILE A 288 15.13 -5.99 3.04
CA ILE A 288 14.39 -7.07 2.38
C ILE A 288 14.92 -8.41 2.89
N ASN A 289 14.03 -9.30 3.30
CA ASN A 289 14.42 -10.58 3.90
C ASN A 289 14.37 -11.74 2.89
N GLY A 290 15.23 -12.74 3.06
CA GLY A 290 15.21 -13.96 2.24
C GLY A 290 13.98 -14.84 2.50
N SER A 291 13.33 -14.71 3.66
CA SER A 291 12.09 -15.42 3.99
C SER A 291 11.20 -14.61 4.94
N PRO A 292 9.91 -14.96 5.08
CA PRO A 292 9.03 -14.33 6.09
C PRO A 292 9.58 -14.50 7.50
N ASN A 293 9.82 -13.38 8.20
CA ASN A 293 10.33 -13.34 9.57
C ASN A 293 11.67 -14.09 9.77
N GLY A 294 12.55 -14.11 8.76
CA GLY A 294 13.86 -14.77 8.86
C GLY A 294 14.63 -14.83 7.54
N GLY A 295 15.69 -15.65 7.48
CA GLY A 295 16.42 -15.93 6.24
C GLY A 295 17.52 -14.92 5.88
N GLY A 296 17.81 -13.96 6.77
CA GLY A 296 18.81 -12.91 6.55
C GLY A 296 18.34 -11.84 5.57
N GLU A 297 18.93 -10.66 5.68
CA GLU A 297 18.69 -9.54 4.77
C GLU A 297 19.38 -9.81 3.43
N VAL A 298 18.66 -9.62 2.32
CA VAL A 298 19.13 -9.90 0.95
C VAL A 298 19.31 -8.64 0.10
N ALA A 299 18.73 -7.52 0.55
CA ALA A 299 18.83 -6.21 -0.09
C ALA A 299 18.39 -5.11 0.89
N HIS A 300 18.87 -3.88 0.65
CA HIS A 300 18.39 -2.69 1.35
C HIS A 300 17.90 -1.61 0.38
N PHE A 301 16.75 -1.02 0.69
CA PHE A 301 16.20 0.15 -0.01
C PHE A 301 16.30 1.38 0.88
N LEU A 302 16.90 2.45 0.36
CA LEU A 302 17.25 3.64 1.13
C LEU A 302 16.21 4.76 1.01
N THR A 303 15.35 4.70 0.01
CA THR A 303 14.17 5.57 -0.16
C THR A 303 12.99 4.71 -0.62
N PRO A 304 11.76 5.26 -0.70
CA PRO A 304 10.66 4.58 -1.37
C PRO A 304 11.08 4.03 -2.74
N PHE A 305 10.95 2.72 -2.90
CA PHE A 305 11.50 1.97 -4.03
C PHE A 305 10.38 1.17 -4.70
N SER A 306 10.30 1.25 -6.03
CA SER A 306 9.28 0.56 -6.81
C SER A 306 9.64 -0.91 -6.95
N VAL A 307 8.69 -1.77 -6.62
CA VAL A 307 8.79 -3.23 -6.70
C VAL A 307 7.53 -3.81 -7.34
N GLN A 308 7.51 -5.11 -7.57
CA GLN A 308 6.35 -5.85 -8.04
C GLN A 308 6.01 -6.95 -7.05
N LEU A 309 4.73 -7.21 -6.78
CA LEU A 309 4.30 -8.36 -6.01
C LEU A 309 4.52 -9.64 -6.81
N ALA A 310 5.10 -10.64 -6.17
CA ALA A 310 5.47 -11.91 -6.80
C ALA A 310 4.29 -12.89 -6.97
N GLY A 311 3.18 -12.63 -6.29
CA GLY A 311 1.96 -13.45 -6.31
C GLY A 311 1.63 -14.14 -4.98
N ASP A 312 2.58 -14.14 -4.04
CA ASP A 312 2.47 -14.89 -2.79
C ASP A 312 2.47 -13.98 -1.55
N GLY A 313 1.72 -14.40 -0.54
CA GLY A 313 1.67 -13.78 0.79
C GLY A 313 1.65 -14.84 1.89
N LYS A 314 2.28 -14.55 3.02
CA LYS A 314 2.35 -15.47 4.17
C LYS A 314 2.13 -14.73 5.48
N TRP A 315 1.23 -15.23 6.30
CA TRP A 315 1.08 -14.80 7.68
C TRP A 315 2.13 -15.46 8.56
N VAL A 316 2.85 -14.68 9.37
CA VAL A 316 3.73 -15.16 10.44
C VAL A 316 3.32 -14.46 11.72
N GLY A 317 2.63 -15.18 12.62
CA GLY A 317 1.95 -14.53 13.74
C GLY A 317 0.85 -13.59 13.22
N HIS A 318 0.94 -12.32 13.58
CA HIS A 318 0.00 -11.27 13.12
C HIS A 318 0.54 -10.46 11.94
N ASP A 319 1.76 -10.73 11.50
CA ASP A 319 2.39 -10.00 10.41
C ASP A 319 2.12 -10.67 9.08
N LEU A 320 1.56 -9.92 8.14
CA LEU A 320 1.51 -10.35 6.75
C LEU A 320 2.82 -10.01 6.07
N TRP A 321 3.46 -11.02 5.51
CA TRP A 321 4.63 -10.88 4.66
C TRP A 321 4.22 -11.04 3.20
N LEU A 322 4.63 -10.11 2.35
CA LEU A 322 4.41 -10.16 0.91
C LEU A 322 5.72 -10.46 0.20
N HIS A 323 5.64 -11.37 -0.77
CA HIS A 323 6.78 -11.68 -1.65
C HIS A 323 6.84 -10.60 -2.74
N ILE A 324 7.98 -9.93 -2.85
CA ILE A 324 8.23 -8.86 -3.81
C ILE A 324 9.35 -9.24 -4.77
N ARG A 325 9.36 -8.59 -5.94
CA ARG A 325 10.36 -8.69 -6.99
C ARG A 325 10.81 -7.31 -7.41
N TRP A 326 12.08 -7.18 -7.78
CA TRP A 326 12.63 -6.02 -8.46
C TRP A 326 13.58 -6.47 -9.57
N VAL A 327 13.77 -5.61 -10.56
CA VAL A 327 14.66 -5.88 -11.70
C VAL A 327 15.86 -4.94 -11.61
N ASN A 328 17.05 -5.47 -11.86
CA ASN A 328 18.28 -4.70 -11.99
C ASN A 328 19.09 -5.21 -13.20
N PHE A 329 19.52 -4.34 -14.13
CA PHE A 329 20.37 -4.71 -15.29
C PHE A 329 20.06 -6.10 -15.90
N ALA A 330 18.77 -6.40 -16.14
CA ALA A 330 18.20 -7.65 -16.66
C ALA A 330 18.12 -8.89 -15.73
N LYS A 331 18.50 -8.80 -14.46
CA LYS A 331 18.23 -9.84 -13.45
C LYS A 331 17.00 -9.49 -12.64
N THR A 332 16.11 -10.46 -12.48
CA THR A 332 15.02 -10.38 -11.49
C THR A 332 15.54 -10.90 -10.17
N ARG A 333 15.28 -10.14 -9.11
CA ARG A 333 15.56 -10.51 -7.72
C ARG A 333 14.29 -10.44 -6.93
N ASP A 334 14.27 -11.13 -5.81
CA ASP A 334 13.08 -11.25 -4.98
C ASP A 334 13.43 -11.37 -3.50
N GLY A 335 12.42 -11.15 -2.68
CA GLY A 335 12.53 -11.23 -1.23
C GLY A 335 11.22 -10.87 -0.55
N TRP A 336 11.21 -10.91 0.77
CA TRP A 336 10.02 -10.76 1.59
C TRP A 336 10.09 -9.49 2.41
N VAL A 337 8.95 -8.82 2.50
CA VAL A 337 8.78 -7.58 3.28
C VAL A 337 7.45 -7.64 4.02
N ASN A 338 7.36 -6.98 5.18
CA ASN A 338 6.10 -6.84 5.89
C ASN A 338 5.16 -5.93 5.09
N ALA A 339 3.89 -6.32 4.97
CA ALA A 339 2.88 -5.58 4.22
C ALA A 339 2.69 -4.14 4.74
N ASP A 340 2.87 -3.87 6.04
CA ASP A 340 2.80 -2.52 6.62
C ASP A 340 3.91 -1.57 6.11
N GLN A 341 4.95 -2.12 5.47
CA GLN A 341 6.05 -1.36 4.89
C GLN A 341 5.88 -1.14 3.38
N LEU A 342 4.73 -1.53 2.81
CA LEU A 342 4.39 -1.35 1.41
C LEU A 342 3.18 -0.44 1.23
N ALA A 343 3.19 0.32 0.15
CA ALA A 343 2.01 0.93 -0.46
C ALA A 343 1.69 0.20 -1.76
N LEU A 344 0.40 0.02 -2.02
CA LEU A 344 -0.09 -0.63 -3.23
C LEU A 344 -0.58 0.37 -4.29
N THR A 345 -0.60 1.66 -3.96
CA THR A 345 -0.62 2.77 -4.91
C THR A 345 0.69 3.55 -4.89
N GLN A 346 0.99 4.23 -6.00
CA GLN A 346 2.21 5.00 -6.14
C GLN A 346 2.20 6.19 -5.17
N PRO A 347 3.21 6.35 -4.31
CA PRO A 347 3.34 7.53 -3.46
C PRO A 347 3.45 8.81 -4.32
N ALA A 348 2.77 9.88 -3.92
CA ALA A 348 2.76 11.15 -4.65
C ALA A 348 4.17 11.76 -4.83
N ASN A 349 5.07 11.52 -3.87
CA ASN A 349 6.43 12.04 -3.85
C ASN A 349 7.45 10.91 -3.84
N LEU A 350 7.50 10.11 -4.92
CA LEU A 350 8.43 8.98 -5.00
C LEU A 350 9.90 9.41 -4.95
N GLY A 351 10.22 10.63 -5.40
CA GLY A 351 11.59 11.17 -5.39
C GLY A 351 12.57 10.29 -6.18
N MET A 352 13.85 10.37 -5.83
CA MET A 352 14.86 9.43 -6.32
C MET A 352 14.71 8.09 -5.61
N GLN A 353 14.75 7.00 -6.37
CA GLN A 353 14.69 5.64 -5.85
C GLN A 353 16.10 5.12 -5.63
N LEU A 354 16.52 5.12 -4.37
CA LEU A 354 17.86 4.75 -3.93
C LEU A 354 17.79 3.38 -3.25
N ALA A 355 18.69 2.49 -3.65
CA ALA A 355 18.93 1.22 -3.00
C ALA A 355 20.42 1.08 -2.67
N ALA A 356 20.73 0.26 -1.68
CA ALA A 356 22.12 -0.11 -1.43
C ALA A 356 22.65 -1.03 -2.54
N LEU A 357 23.97 -1.17 -2.60
CA LEU A 357 24.64 -1.97 -3.63
C LEU A 357 24.29 -3.47 -3.57
N ASP A 358 23.87 -3.97 -2.41
CA ASP A 358 23.40 -5.35 -2.25
C ASP A 358 22.11 -5.65 -3.01
N ALA A 359 21.23 -4.66 -3.20
CA ALA A 359 20.03 -4.74 -4.02
C ALA A 359 20.38 -4.87 -5.50
N LEU A 360 21.54 -4.36 -5.93
CA LEU A 360 22.13 -4.62 -7.24
C LEU A 360 22.76 -6.02 -7.28
N SER A 361 23.79 -6.25 -6.46
CA SER A 361 24.54 -7.51 -6.41
C SER A 361 25.18 -7.71 -5.03
N PRO A 362 24.97 -8.85 -4.35
CA PRO A 362 25.65 -9.12 -3.08
C PRO A 362 27.16 -9.24 -3.27
N GLN A 363 27.62 -9.69 -4.44
CA GLN A 363 29.05 -9.74 -4.77
C GLN A 363 29.65 -8.34 -4.91
N ALA A 364 28.93 -7.41 -5.56
CA ALA A 364 29.36 -6.02 -5.64
C ALA A 364 29.43 -5.36 -4.26
N GLN A 365 28.40 -5.57 -3.42
CA GLN A 365 28.42 -5.14 -2.02
C GLN A 365 29.61 -5.72 -1.25
N ALA A 366 29.87 -7.02 -1.37
CA ALA A 366 30.98 -7.67 -0.68
C ALA A 366 32.34 -7.14 -1.14
N ALA A 367 32.51 -6.89 -2.44
CA ALA A 367 33.71 -6.27 -2.99
C ALA A 367 33.90 -4.85 -2.45
N ALA A 368 32.85 -4.02 -2.48
CA ALA A 368 32.89 -2.67 -1.94
C ALA A 368 33.20 -2.65 -0.44
N ASN A 369 32.58 -3.53 0.35
CA ASN A 369 32.86 -3.71 1.77
C ASN A 369 34.33 -4.06 2.06
N ALA A 370 35.01 -4.80 1.18
CA ALA A 370 36.42 -5.12 1.34
C ALA A 370 37.34 -3.88 1.23
N HIS A 371 36.86 -2.79 0.61
CA HIS A 371 37.56 -1.51 0.52
C HIS A 371 37.13 -0.50 1.59
N GLY A 372 36.01 -0.75 2.28
CA GLY A 372 35.48 0.11 3.34
C GLY A 372 35.09 1.50 2.85
N THR A 373 35.33 2.52 3.67
CA THR A 373 35.01 3.93 3.37
C THR A 373 35.91 4.56 2.30
N ASN A 374 36.96 3.88 1.85
CA ASN A 374 37.85 4.39 0.79
C ASN A 374 37.22 4.30 -0.61
N VAL A 375 36.01 3.76 -0.72
CA VAL A 375 35.26 3.64 -1.97
C VAL A 375 33.85 4.15 -1.75
N THR A 376 33.40 4.98 -2.69
CA THR A 376 32.00 5.33 -2.91
C THR A 376 31.59 4.83 -4.28
N MET A 377 30.32 4.44 -4.43
CA MET A 377 29.76 4.04 -5.70
C MET A 377 28.35 4.61 -5.87
N SER A 378 28.04 5.03 -7.08
CA SER A 378 26.68 5.35 -7.51
C SER A 378 26.48 4.80 -8.91
N ILE A 379 25.50 3.91 -9.05
CA ILE A 379 25.17 3.24 -10.30
C ILE A 379 23.73 3.59 -10.65
N TYR A 380 23.54 4.25 -11.78
CA TYR A 380 22.22 4.56 -12.33
C TYR A 380 21.82 3.50 -13.37
N ASP A 381 20.67 2.85 -13.18
CA ASP A 381 20.06 1.96 -14.18
C ASP A 381 19.04 2.77 -14.99
N PRO A 382 19.35 3.17 -16.25
CA PRO A 382 18.45 3.98 -17.05
C PRO A 382 17.18 3.22 -17.49
N ALA A 383 17.15 1.88 -17.40
CA ALA A 383 15.97 1.10 -17.77
C ALA A 383 14.87 1.18 -16.71
N THR A 384 15.26 1.28 -15.43
CA THR A 384 14.34 1.33 -14.29
C THR A 384 14.28 2.71 -13.63
N GLY A 385 15.26 3.57 -13.89
CA GLY A 385 15.42 4.86 -13.22
C GLY A 385 15.94 4.72 -11.78
N HIS A 386 16.49 3.57 -11.42
CA HIS A 386 16.97 3.29 -10.05
C HIS A 386 18.43 3.66 -9.86
N TYR A 387 18.77 4.06 -8.64
CA TYR A 387 20.15 4.28 -8.20
C TYR A 387 20.55 3.21 -7.18
N TYR A 388 21.73 2.64 -7.37
CA TYR A 388 22.36 1.73 -6.42
C TYR A 388 23.62 2.39 -5.87
N VAL A 389 23.68 2.58 -4.56
CA VAL A 389 24.71 3.38 -3.92
C VAL A 389 25.48 2.60 -2.85
N TYR A 390 26.73 2.98 -2.66
CA TYR A 390 27.60 2.55 -1.58
C TYR A 390 28.34 3.76 -1.05
N ASN A 391 28.26 4.02 0.27
CA ASN A 391 28.88 5.20 0.90
C ASN A 391 28.60 6.53 0.17
N PRO A 392 27.33 6.87 -0.16
CA PRO A 392 27.01 8.02 -1.03
C PRO A 392 27.34 9.39 -0.42
N ASN A 393 27.66 9.45 0.87
CA ASN A 393 27.97 10.69 1.59
C ASN A 393 29.47 10.86 1.85
N GLU A 394 30.32 9.91 1.45
CA GLU A 394 31.76 10.03 1.60
C GLU A 394 32.34 10.94 0.51
N GLU A 395 33.19 11.88 0.92
CA GLU A 395 33.90 12.77 0.00
C GLU A 395 35.21 12.09 -0.43
N LEU A 396 35.42 12.00 -1.74
CA LEU A 396 36.66 11.50 -2.33
C LEU A 396 37.33 12.57 -3.17
N GLU A 397 38.65 12.47 -3.33
CA GLU A 397 39.40 13.30 -4.27
C GLU A 397 38.92 13.01 -5.70
N MET A 398 38.39 14.01 -6.39
CA MET A 398 37.91 13.86 -7.78
C MET A 398 39.05 13.56 -8.75
N ALA A 399 40.28 13.98 -8.43
CA ALA A 399 41.43 13.91 -9.32
C ALA A 399 41.06 14.36 -10.74
N SER A 400 41.49 13.61 -11.76
CA SER A 400 41.20 13.94 -13.17
C SER A 400 39.74 13.75 -13.59
N MET A 401 38.83 13.28 -12.72
CA MET A 401 37.39 13.25 -13.05
C MET A 401 36.79 14.66 -13.15
N PHE A 402 37.40 15.66 -12.51
CA PHE A 402 36.95 17.06 -12.58
C PHE A 402 37.01 17.65 -14.00
N LYS A 403 37.83 17.06 -14.88
CA LYS A 403 37.90 17.39 -16.31
C LYS A 403 36.57 17.18 -17.06
N VAL A 404 35.70 16.27 -16.58
CA VAL A 404 34.38 16.04 -17.20
C VAL A 404 33.45 17.26 -17.01
N PRO A 405 33.25 17.80 -15.79
CA PRO A 405 32.57 19.09 -15.59
C PRO A 405 33.11 20.24 -16.43
N ILE A 406 34.43 20.34 -16.63
CA ILE A 406 35.05 21.37 -17.49
C ILE A 406 34.53 21.21 -18.93
N LEU A 407 34.60 20.00 -19.49
CA LEU A 407 34.06 19.73 -20.83
C LEU A 407 32.57 20.06 -20.93
N VAL A 408 31.75 19.63 -19.96
CA VAL A 408 30.31 19.88 -19.96
C VAL A 408 30.02 21.38 -19.94
N THR A 409 30.77 22.15 -19.15
CA THR A 409 30.65 23.62 -19.09
C THR A 409 31.00 24.28 -20.42
N LEU A 410 32.11 23.86 -21.06
CA LEU A 410 32.51 24.38 -22.37
C LEU A 410 31.44 24.09 -23.44
N LEU A 411 30.93 22.85 -23.49
CA LEU A 411 29.88 22.46 -24.43
C LEU A 411 28.59 23.26 -24.21
N HIS A 412 28.21 23.47 -22.95
CA HIS A 412 27.05 24.29 -22.59
C HIS A 412 27.21 25.74 -23.06
N ASN A 413 28.38 26.34 -22.86
CA ASN A 413 28.65 27.71 -23.30
C ASN A 413 28.65 27.84 -24.82
N ALA A 414 29.28 26.89 -25.53
CA ALA A 414 29.27 26.87 -26.99
C ALA A 414 27.84 26.76 -27.55
N GLU A 415 27.00 25.90 -26.96
CA GLU A 415 25.58 25.80 -27.32
C GLU A 415 24.83 27.11 -27.05
N HIS A 416 25.04 27.73 -25.89
CA HIS A 416 24.41 29.00 -25.53
C HIS A 416 24.79 30.14 -26.49
N GLU A 417 26.05 30.17 -26.93
CA GLU A 417 26.58 31.12 -27.91
C GLU A 417 26.16 30.81 -29.36
N GLY A 418 25.52 29.66 -29.60
CA GLY A 418 25.10 29.22 -30.93
C GLY A 418 26.28 28.91 -31.85
N ARG A 419 27.41 28.45 -31.30
CA ARG A 419 28.62 28.08 -32.04
C ARG A 419 29.02 26.62 -31.81
N GLU A 420 29.87 26.11 -32.69
CA GLU A 420 30.57 24.85 -32.46
C GLU A 420 31.92 25.09 -31.73
N LEU A 421 32.51 24.02 -31.19
CA LEU A 421 33.89 24.06 -30.73
C LEU A 421 34.85 24.25 -31.91
N ASN A 422 35.79 25.17 -31.76
CA ASN A 422 36.85 25.43 -32.73
C ASN A 422 37.89 24.29 -32.72
N GLY A 423 38.92 24.41 -33.57
CA GLY A 423 39.96 23.38 -33.71
C GLY A 423 40.74 23.15 -32.42
N ASP A 424 41.15 24.24 -31.77
CA ASP A 424 41.96 24.19 -30.55
C ASP A 424 41.16 23.67 -29.36
N GLU A 425 39.93 24.17 -29.17
CA GLU A 425 39.01 23.68 -28.12
C GLU A 425 38.73 22.18 -28.28
N ARG A 426 38.56 21.71 -29.51
CA ARG A 426 38.33 20.28 -29.80
C ARG A 426 39.58 19.45 -29.52
N GLN A 427 40.75 19.95 -29.92
CA GLN A 427 42.01 19.28 -29.65
C GLN A 427 42.29 19.20 -28.15
N ASP A 428 42.12 20.30 -27.42
CA ASP A 428 42.36 20.38 -25.99
C ASP A 428 41.36 19.53 -25.20
N THR A 429 40.07 19.59 -25.52
CA THR A 429 39.07 18.71 -24.88
C THR A 429 39.32 17.23 -25.17
N THR A 430 39.74 16.88 -26.39
CA THR A 430 40.09 15.49 -26.74
C THR A 430 41.30 15.03 -25.92
N SER A 431 42.39 15.81 -25.88
CA SER A 431 43.57 15.46 -25.07
C SER A 431 43.26 15.40 -23.58
N MET A 432 42.46 16.35 -23.08
CA MET A 432 42.03 16.39 -21.68
C MET A 432 41.23 15.14 -21.31
N ILE A 433 40.33 14.64 -22.17
CA ILE A 433 39.47 13.50 -21.84
C ILE A 433 40.11 12.15 -22.17
N GLU A 434 40.73 12.01 -23.35
CA GLU A 434 41.24 10.70 -23.81
C GLU A 434 42.59 10.33 -23.20
N VAL A 435 43.44 11.31 -22.86
CA VAL A 435 44.76 11.06 -22.26
C VAL A 435 44.98 11.78 -20.94
N SER A 436 43.95 12.45 -20.40
CA SER A 436 44.01 13.13 -19.09
C SER A 436 45.13 14.19 -19.01
N ASP A 437 45.39 14.92 -20.10
CA ASP A 437 46.40 15.98 -20.17
C ASP A 437 46.05 17.18 -19.25
N ASN A 438 46.94 17.48 -18.30
CA ASN A 438 46.76 18.56 -17.32
C ASN A 438 47.04 19.96 -17.92
N ASP A 439 47.88 20.08 -18.94
CA ASP A 439 48.14 21.36 -19.61
C ASP A 439 46.93 21.76 -20.46
N ALA A 440 46.29 20.78 -21.11
CA ALA A 440 45.03 20.98 -21.82
C ALA A 440 43.88 21.32 -20.85
N GLU A 441 43.81 20.65 -19.70
CA GLU A 441 42.88 21.02 -18.63
C GLU A 441 43.05 22.48 -18.21
N GLY A 442 44.29 22.92 -17.93
CA GLY A 442 44.57 24.30 -17.52
C GLY A 442 44.08 25.31 -18.54
N ARG A 443 44.32 25.08 -19.85
CA ARG A 443 43.83 25.95 -20.92
C ARG A 443 42.31 25.99 -21.06
N MET A 444 41.60 24.92 -20.68
CA MET A 444 40.13 24.85 -20.75
C MET A 444 39.46 25.38 -19.47
N TYR A 445 40.18 25.38 -18.35
CA TYR A 445 39.69 25.90 -17.07
C TYR A 445 39.80 27.42 -16.97
N ASP A 446 40.93 27.97 -17.44
CA ASP A 446 41.21 29.41 -17.51
C ASP A 446 40.29 30.13 -18.50
#